data_AF-A0A4S1GPS3-F1
#
_entry.id   AF-A0A4S1GPS3-F1
#
_cell.length_a   1.000
_cell.length_b   1.000
_cell.length_c   1.000
_cell.angle_alpha   90.00
_cell.angle_beta   90.00
_cell.angle_gamma   90.00
#
_symmetry.space_group_name_H-M   'P 1'
#
loop_
_entity.id
_entity.type
_entity.pdbx_description
1 polymer ?
#
loop_
_entity_poly.entity_id
_entity_poly.type
_entity_poly.pdbx_seq_one_letter_code
_entity_poly.pdbx_strand_id
1 'polypeptide(L)'
;MCEAQKKQGPVSAMPPFDLGRLRTKGVLSRIVEFFLRDHPLWGLTLLRRFHPNLAIGRRFLLVTKGVDVRDILERGDEFETPYGSEMTELARGSNFILGMQDSAAYRQMKSAVLSAFPPSEVEAAVRPIAERHSHDIMTRASPGFDAVAGLMKIV
;
A
#
# COMPACT_ATOMS: atom_id res chain seq x y z
N MET A 1 -3.68 -23.54 5.39
CA MET A 1 -2.52 -23.57 4.47
C MET A 1 -2.96 -23.11 3.10
N CYS A 2 -2.51 -21.92 2.71
CA CYS A 2 -2.86 -21.30 1.44
C CYS A 2 -2.24 -22.08 0.26
N GLU A 3 -2.89 -22.07 -0.91
CA GLU A 3 -2.36 -22.67 -2.16
C GLU A 3 -0.95 -22.15 -2.50
N ALA A 4 -0.67 -20.90 -2.15
CA ALA A 4 0.63 -20.24 -2.33
C ALA A 4 1.72 -20.87 -1.44
N GLN A 5 1.42 -21.20 -0.18
CA GLN A 5 2.35 -21.89 0.72
C GLN A 5 2.60 -23.34 0.28
N LYS A 6 1.58 -24.03 -0.24
CA LYS A 6 1.73 -25.40 -0.76
C LYS A 6 2.64 -25.48 -1.99
N LYS A 7 2.78 -24.38 -2.74
CA LYS A 7 3.64 -24.29 -3.94
C LYS A 7 5.03 -23.70 -3.65
N GLN A 8 5.26 -23.16 -2.46
CA GLN A 8 6.57 -22.65 -2.08
C GLN A 8 7.46 -23.82 -1.60
N GLY A 9 8.49 -24.12 -2.37
CA GLY A 9 9.54 -25.05 -1.95
C GLY A 9 10.28 -24.53 -0.70
N PRO A 10 11.10 -25.38 -0.06
CA PRO A 10 11.86 -24.99 1.12
C PRO A 10 12.71 -23.74 0.83
N VAL A 11 12.69 -22.77 1.76
CA VAL A 11 13.39 -21.47 1.62
C VAL A 11 14.89 -21.64 1.34
N SER A 12 15.48 -22.72 1.86
CA SER A 12 16.88 -23.10 1.60
C SER A 12 17.19 -23.47 0.16
N ALA A 13 16.18 -23.81 -0.64
CA ALA A 13 16.31 -24.14 -2.06
C ALA A 13 16.00 -22.95 -2.99
N MET A 14 15.65 -21.78 -2.44
CA MET A 14 15.44 -20.59 -3.26
C MET A 14 16.79 -20.03 -3.73
N PRO A 15 16.92 -19.68 -5.02
CA PRO A 15 18.11 -19.01 -5.50
C PRO A 15 18.27 -17.64 -4.81
N PRO A 16 19.50 -17.11 -4.72
CA PRO A 16 19.73 -15.76 -4.21
C PRO A 16 18.82 -14.74 -4.89
N PHE A 17 18.26 -13.83 -4.09
CA PHE A 17 17.38 -12.77 -4.56
C PHE A 17 18.16 -11.85 -5.52
N ASP A 18 17.69 -11.75 -6.75
CA ASP A 18 18.33 -10.95 -7.80
C ASP A 18 17.26 -10.19 -8.59
N LEU A 19 17.18 -8.88 -8.35
CA LEU A 19 16.28 -7.96 -9.06
C LEU A 19 16.60 -7.90 -10.57
N GLY A 20 17.83 -8.21 -10.97
CA GLY A 20 18.26 -8.24 -12.37
C GLY A 20 17.58 -9.33 -13.19
N ARG A 21 17.01 -10.34 -12.53
CA ARG A 21 16.31 -11.47 -13.19
C ARG A 21 14.93 -11.09 -13.75
N LEU A 22 14.32 -10.02 -13.21
CA LEU A 22 13.07 -9.44 -13.72
C LEU A 22 13.29 -8.50 -14.92
N ARG A 23 14.55 -8.25 -15.30
CA ARG A 23 14.90 -7.31 -16.37
C ARG A 23 14.69 -7.96 -17.73
N THR A 24 13.50 -7.83 -18.28
CA THR A 24 13.19 -8.21 -19.67
C THR A 24 14.07 -7.44 -20.65
N LYS A 25 14.82 -8.15 -21.50
CA LYS A 25 15.70 -7.54 -22.50
C LYS A 25 14.89 -7.17 -23.74
N GLY A 26 14.48 -5.90 -23.84
CA GLY A 26 13.83 -5.36 -25.04
C GLY A 26 13.63 -3.84 -24.98
N VAL A 27 13.57 -3.19 -26.14
CA VAL A 27 13.31 -1.74 -26.26
C VAL A 27 11.94 -1.39 -25.64
N LEU A 28 10.95 -2.26 -25.84
CA LEU A 28 9.63 -2.15 -25.22
C LEU A 28 9.71 -2.23 -23.69
N SER A 29 10.56 -3.10 -23.14
CA SER A 29 10.79 -3.18 -21.69
C SER A 29 11.40 -1.91 -21.13
N ARG A 30 12.20 -1.19 -21.91
CA ARG A 30 12.85 0.06 -21.48
C ARG A 30 11.86 1.22 -21.45
N ILE A 31 10.91 1.24 -22.39
CA ILE A 31 9.79 2.19 -22.41
C ILE A 31 8.82 1.89 -21.26
N VAL A 32 8.50 0.62 -21.04
CA VAL A 32 7.67 0.16 -19.91
C VAL A 32 8.35 0.50 -18.58
N GLU A 33 9.66 0.25 -18.44
CA GLU A 33 10.42 0.59 -17.24
C GLU A 33 10.45 2.12 -17.02
N PHE A 34 10.68 2.92 -18.06
CA PHE A 34 10.64 4.38 -17.96
C PHE A 34 9.25 4.91 -17.54
N PHE A 35 8.17 4.41 -18.12
CA PHE A 35 6.82 4.88 -17.82
C PHE A 35 6.22 4.32 -16.53
N LEU A 36 6.60 3.11 -16.09
CA LEU A 36 6.07 2.53 -14.85
C LEU A 36 6.98 2.74 -13.63
N ARG A 37 8.30 2.85 -13.83
CA ARG A 37 9.28 2.91 -12.73
C ARG A 37 9.78 4.33 -12.50
N ASP A 38 10.17 5.03 -13.57
CA ASP A 38 10.80 6.35 -13.45
C ASP A 38 9.75 7.50 -13.47
N HIS A 39 8.69 7.35 -14.27
CA HIS A 39 7.61 8.35 -14.39
C HIS A 39 6.20 7.74 -14.32
N PRO A 40 5.86 7.02 -13.23
CA PRO A 40 4.57 6.33 -13.08
C PRO A 40 3.36 7.25 -13.27
N LEU A 41 3.46 8.52 -12.84
CA LEU A 41 2.38 9.50 -12.98
C LEU A 41 2.04 9.81 -14.44
N TRP A 42 3.02 9.82 -15.34
CA TRP A 42 2.80 10.11 -16.75
C TRP A 42 2.16 8.93 -17.47
N GLY A 43 2.65 7.72 -17.20
CA GLY A 43 2.04 6.47 -17.70
C GLY A 43 0.59 6.31 -17.24
N LEU A 44 0.32 6.58 -15.95
CA LEU A 44 -1.03 6.56 -15.39
C LEU A 44 -1.92 7.66 -15.98
N THR A 45 -1.39 8.84 -16.26
CA THR A 45 -2.14 9.93 -16.91
C THR A 45 -2.58 9.54 -18.32
N LEU A 46 -1.68 8.93 -19.09
CA LEU A 46 -1.96 8.44 -20.43
C LEU A 46 -3.00 7.31 -20.39
N LEU A 47 -2.81 6.34 -19.49
CA LEU A 47 -3.75 5.25 -19.27
C LEU A 47 -5.14 5.77 -18.90
N ARG A 48 -5.22 6.72 -17.96
CA ARG A 48 -6.48 7.36 -17.55
C ARG A 48 -7.19 8.07 -18.69
N ARG A 49 -6.44 8.62 -19.66
CA ARG A 49 -7.01 9.34 -20.81
C ARG A 49 -7.58 8.39 -21.86
N PHE A 50 -6.88 7.32 -22.19
CA PHE A 50 -7.25 6.45 -23.31
C PHE A 50 -8.00 5.18 -22.90
N HIS A 51 -7.60 4.53 -21.80
CA HIS A 51 -8.19 3.27 -21.33
C HIS A 51 -8.30 3.30 -19.80
N PRO A 52 -9.24 4.08 -19.24
CA PRO A 52 -9.33 4.31 -17.80
C PRO A 52 -9.63 3.04 -16.99
N ASN A 53 -10.29 2.06 -17.62
CA ASN A 53 -10.65 0.76 -17.07
C ASN A 53 -9.98 -0.32 -17.92
N LEU A 54 -8.79 -0.74 -17.52
CA LEU A 54 -8.00 -1.73 -18.26
C LEU A 54 -8.18 -3.11 -17.65
N ALA A 55 -8.81 -4.03 -18.39
CA ALA A 55 -8.91 -5.43 -18.00
C ALA A 55 -7.56 -6.12 -18.24
N ILE A 56 -6.98 -6.70 -17.18
CA ILE A 56 -5.75 -7.47 -17.22
C ILE A 56 -6.12 -8.94 -17.05
N GLY A 57 -6.20 -9.66 -18.17
CA GLY A 57 -6.69 -11.03 -18.20
C GLY A 57 -8.19 -11.12 -17.86
N ARG A 58 -8.60 -12.23 -17.21
CA ARG A 58 -10.02 -12.48 -16.87
C ARG A 58 -10.42 -12.08 -15.45
N ARG A 59 -9.46 -11.69 -14.60
CA ARG A 59 -9.68 -11.57 -13.13
C ARG A 59 -9.30 -10.22 -12.55
N PHE A 60 -8.57 -9.39 -13.28
CA PHE A 60 -8.10 -8.12 -12.76
C PHE A 60 -8.62 -6.98 -13.63
N LEU A 61 -9.13 -5.94 -12.97
CA LEU A 61 -9.53 -4.70 -13.60
C LEU A 61 -8.75 -3.57 -12.93
N LEU A 62 -7.95 -2.86 -13.72
CA LEU A 62 -7.25 -1.67 -13.27
C LEU A 62 -8.12 -0.45 -13.57
N VAL A 63 -8.59 0.20 -12.50
CA VAL A 63 -9.44 1.40 -12.56
C VAL A 63 -8.61 2.61 -12.15
N THR A 64 -8.61 3.65 -13.00
CA THR A 64 -7.71 4.83 -12.82
C THR A 64 -8.43 6.16 -12.68
N LYS A 65 -9.73 6.23 -12.99
CA LYS A 65 -10.54 7.44 -12.81
C LYS A 65 -10.98 7.55 -11.36
N GLY A 66 -10.71 8.71 -10.73
CA GLY A 66 -11.03 8.92 -9.32
C GLY A 66 -12.50 8.75 -8.96
N VAL A 67 -13.43 9.11 -9.86
CA VAL A 67 -14.87 8.89 -9.67
C VAL A 67 -15.22 7.40 -9.62
N ASP A 68 -14.67 6.61 -10.55
CA ASP A 68 -14.91 5.17 -10.64
C ASP A 68 -14.23 4.43 -9.48
N VAL A 69 -13.01 4.84 -9.10
CA VAL A 69 -12.31 4.29 -7.92
C VAL A 69 -13.11 4.54 -6.65
N ARG A 70 -13.65 5.75 -6.47
CA ARG A 70 -14.45 6.08 -5.28
C ARG A 70 -15.75 5.27 -5.25
N ASP A 71 -16.47 5.19 -6.37
CA ASP A 71 -17.71 4.39 -6.48
C ASP A 71 -17.47 2.93 -6.07
N ILE A 72 -16.41 2.31 -6.60
CA ILE A 72 -16.04 0.92 -6.27
C ILE A 72 -15.68 0.77 -4.80
N LEU A 73 -14.90 1.71 -4.23
CA LEU A 73 -14.51 1.65 -2.82
C LEU A 73 -15.67 1.93 -1.85
N GLU A 74 -16.71 2.63 -2.29
CA GLU A 74 -17.92 2.90 -1.49
C GLU A 74 -18.90 1.70 -1.51
N ARG A 75 -18.86 0.88 -2.57
CA ARG A 75 -19.67 -0.34 -2.76
C ARG A 75 -19.00 -1.58 -2.17
N GLY A 76 -18.63 -1.49 -0.89
CA GLY A 76 -17.94 -2.58 -0.17
C GLY A 76 -18.76 -3.86 0.00
N ASP A 77 -20.07 -3.82 -0.26
CA ASP A 77 -20.97 -4.97 -0.33
C ASP A 77 -20.84 -5.76 -1.64
N GLU A 78 -20.44 -5.10 -2.72
CA GLU A 78 -20.19 -5.74 -4.02
C GLU A 78 -18.71 -6.08 -4.24
N PHE A 79 -17.82 -5.24 -3.70
CA PHE A 79 -16.37 -5.37 -3.84
C PHE A 79 -15.71 -5.68 -2.51
N GLU A 80 -15.60 -6.98 -2.24
CA GLU A 80 -15.00 -7.50 -1.02
C GLU A 80 -13.49 -7.25 -0.94
N THR A 81 -12.99 -6.97 0.28
CA THR A 81 -11.54 -6.94 0.54
C THR A 81 -10.92 -8.33 0.32
N PRO A 82 -9.98 -8.50 -0.63
CA PRO A 82 -9.52 -9.82 -1.07
C PRO A 82 -8.52 -10.49 -0.10
N TYR A 83 -8.11 -9.81 0.97
CA TYR A 83 -7.03 -10.24 1.86
C TYR A 83 -7.49 -10.72 3.24
N GLY A 84 -8.79 -10.97 3.44
CA GLY A 84 -9.34 -11.30 4.77
C GLY A 84 -8.71 -12.55 5.40
N SER A 85 -8.45 -13.60 4.60
CA SER A 85 -7.79 -14.83 5.05
C SER A 85 -6.35 -14.60 5.48
N GLU A 86 -5.59 -13.85 4.67
CA GLU A 86 -4.19 -13.54 4.89
C GLU A 86 -4.02 -12.63 6.11
N MET A 87 -4.92 -11.65 6.29
CA MET A 87 -4.91 -10.76 7.44
C MET A 87 -5.25 -11.50 8.73
N THR A 88 -6.18 -12.47 8.69
CA THR A 88 -6.51 -13.32 9.84
C THR A 88 -5.34 -14.22 10.24
N GLU A 89 -4.60 -14.76 9.25
CA GLU A 89 -3.38 -15.54 9.50
C GLU A 89 -2.28 -14.67 10.12
N LEU A 90 -2.04 -13.47 9.56
CA LEU A 90 -1.02 -12.54 10.06
C LEU A 90 -1.29 -12.08 11.49
N ALA A 91 -2.55 -11.83 11.83
CA ALA A 91 -2.95 -11.39 13.17
C ALA A 91 -3.32 -12.56 14.11
N ARG A 92 -2.78 -13.77 13.85
CA ARG A 92 -2.85 -14.96 14.72
C ARG A 92 -4.28 -15.34 15.14
N GLY A 93 -5.25 -15.19 14.23
CA GLY A 93 -6.65 -15.55 14.45
C GLY A 93 -7.57 -14.40 14.85
N SER A 94 -7.02 -13.22 15.19
CA SER A 94 -7.78 -11.96 15.24
C SER A 94 -7.75 -11.31 13.86
N ASN A 95 -8.87 -10.83 13.33
CA ASN A 95 -8.88 -10.20 12.00
C ASN A 95 -8.46 -8.72 12.12
N PHE A 96 -7.68 -8.21 11.16
CA PHE A 96 -7.25 -6.81 11.14
C PHE A 96 -8.34 -5.94 10.49
N ILE A 97 -8.55 -4.71 10.95
CA ILE A 97 -9.66 -3.85 10.48
C ILE A 97 -9.68 -3.65 8.95
N LEU A 98 -8.51 -3.68 8.29
CA LEU A 98 -8.39 -3.53 6.84
C LEU A 98 -8.75 -4.80 6.04
N GLY A 99 -8.85 -5.95 6.71
CA GLY A 99 -9.25 -7.24 6.11
C GLY A 99 -10.66 -7.68 6.48
N MET A 100 -11.46 -6.79 7.08
CA MET A 100 -12.83 -7.06 7.48
C MET A 100 -13.82 -6.43 6.50
N GLN A 101 -14.87 -7.17 6.18
CA GLN A 101 -16.04 -6.62 5.49
C GLN A 101 -16.87 -5.72 6.41
N ASP A 102 -17.64 -4.80 5.83
CA ASP A 102 -18.56 -3.97 6.59
C ASP A 102 -19.61 -4.84 7.30
N SER A 103 -19.48 -4.91 8.62
CA SER A 103 -20.25 -5.77 9.51
C SER A 103 -20.37 -5.08 10.86
N ALA A 104 -21.28 -5.56 11.74
CA ALA A 104 -21.40 -5.01 13.09
C ALA A 104 -20.07 -5.05 13.85
N ALA A 105 -19.32 -6.14 13.73
CA ALA A 105 -17.99 -6.29 14.34
C ALA A 105 -16.96 -5.29 13.76
N TYR A 106 -16.95 -5.10 12.44
CA TYR A 106 -16.11 -4.07 11.80
C TYR A 106 -16.45 -2.68 12.30
N ARG A 107 -17.74 -2.30 12.33
CA ARG A 107 -18.18 -0.97 12.76
C ARG A 107 -17.84 -0.71 14.21
N GLN A 108 -17.98 -1.71 15.08
CA GLN A 108 -17.58 -1.61 16.49
C GLN A 108 -16.08 -1.37 16.63
N MET A 109 -15.25 -2.16 15.93
CA MET A 109 -13.80 -2.01 16.00
C MET A 109 -13.32 -0.70 15.38
N LYS A 110 -13.90 -0.30 14.25
CA LYS A 110 -13.65 1.00 13.60
C LYS A 110 -13.97 2.16 14.53
N SER A 111 -15.13 2.11 15.19
CA SER A 111 -15.53 3.13 16.15
C SER A 111 -14.55 3.20 17.31
N ALA A 112 -14.14 2.06 17.88
CA ALA A 112 -13.17 2.03 18.98
C ALA A 112 -11.82 2.65 18.57
N VAL A 113 -11.27 2.25 17.42
CA VAL A 113 -9.99 2.79 16.91
C VAL A 113 -10.09 4.30 16.64
N LEU A 114 -11.12 4.75 15.92
CA LEU A 114 -11.28 6.18 15.61
C LEU A 114 -11.56 7.02 16.86
N SER A 115 -12.22 6.45 17.87
CA SER A 115 -12.44 7.13 19.15
C SER A 115 -11.17 7.27 20.00
N ALA A 116 -10.20 6.35 19.84
CA ALA A 116 -8.91 6.43 20.51
C ALA A 116 -7.97 7.47 19.88
N PHE A 117 -8.25 7.89 18.63
CA PHE A 117 -7.48 8.90 17.93
C PHE A 117 -8.38 10.00 17.34
N PRO A 118 -9.05 10.83 18.19
CA PRO A 118 -9.88 11.92 17.70
C PRO A 118 -9.04 12.91 16.88
N PRO A 119 -9.50 13.37 15.70
CA PRO A 119 -8.71 14.28 14.86
C PRO A 119 -8.26 15.54 15.59
N SER A 120 -9.14 16.15 16.41
CA SER A 120 -8.80 17.34 17.19
C SER A 120 -7.71 17.08 18.23
N GLU A 121 -7.69 15.89 18.84
CA GLU A 121 -6.69 15.51 19.83
C GLU A 121 -5.35 15.19 19.18
N VAL A 122 -5.37 14.48 18.03
CA VAL A 122 -4.17 14.25 17.22
C VAL A 122 -3.55 15.58 16.79
N GLU A 123 -4.38 16.53 16.35
CA GLU A 123 -3.94 17.87 15.97
C GLU A 123 -3.38 18.67 17.15
N ALA A 124 -4.02 18.62 18.32
CA ALA A 124 -3.57 19.38 19.49
C ALA A 124 -2.33 18.78 20.18
N ALA A 125 -2.23 17.45 20.25
CA ALA A 125 -1.20 16.77 21.02
C ALA A 125 -0.06 16.24 20.14
N VAL A 126 -0.35 15.61 19.00
CA VAL A 126 0.66 14.94 18.17
C VAL A 126 1.38 15.92 17.25
N ARG A 127 0.68 16.89 16.65
CA ARG A 127 1.31 17.86 15.73
C ARG A 127 2.47 18.63 16.39
N PRO A 128 2.34 19.22 17.60
CA PRO A 128 3.45 19.95 18.22
C PRO A 128 4.64 19.05 18.55
N ILE A 129 4.37 17.81 18.96
CA ILE A 129 5.41 16.79 19.23
C ILE A 129 6.18 16.49 17.94
N ALA A 130 5.46 16.15 16.87
CA ALA A 130 6.07 15.86 15.57
C ALA A 130 6.85 17.07 15.03
N GLU A 131 6.30 18.28 15.14
CA GLU A 131 6.95 19.52 14.73
C GLU A 131 8.27 19.74 15.48
N ARG A 132 8.23 19.68 16.81
CA ARG A 132 9.42 19.86 17.66
C ARG A 132 10.49 18.83 17.33
N HIS A 133 10.15 17.55 17.27
CA HIS A 133 11.12 16.49 16.96
C HIS A 133 11.71 16.65 15.56
N SER A 134 10.87 16.96 14.57
CA SER A 134 11.34 17.18 13.20
C SER A 134 12.28 18.37 13.13
N HIS A 135 11.94 19.47 13.80
CA HIS A 135 12.77 20.67 13.89
C HIS A 135 14.12 20.38 14.55
N ASP A 136 14.13 19.67 15.69
CA ASP A 136 15.36 19.33 16.42
C ASP A 136 16.29 18.42 15.60
N ILE A 137 15.73 17.46 14.86
CA ILE A 137 16.48 16.59 13.94
C ILE A 137 17.09 17.43 12.81
N MET A 138 16.28 18.27 12.16
CA MET A 138 16.73 19.05 11.01
C MET A 138 17.74 20.14 11.37
N THR A 139 17.68 20.71 12.58
CA THR A 139 18.67 21.69 13.05
C THR A 139 20.09 21.08 13.15
N ARG A 140 20.18 19.77 13.34
CA ARG A 140 21.45 19.02 13.42
C ARG A 140 21.82 18.36 12.09
N ALA A 141 20.97 18.47 11.08
CA ALA A 141 21.24 17.90 9.77
C ALA A 141 22.35 18.68 9.06
N SER A 142 23.30 17.96 8.47
CA SER A 142 24.38 18.51 7.66
C SER A 142 24.18 18.15 6.18
N PRO A 143 24.93 18.76 5.24
CA PRO A 143 24.93 18.31 3.86
C PRO A 143 25.16 16.79 3.76
N GLY A 144 24.32 16.10 2.98
CA GLY A 144 24.33 14.63 2.89
C GLY A 144 23.47 13.88 3.90
N PHE A 145 22.64 14.58 4.70
CA PHE A 145 21.70 13.96 5.63
C PHE A 145 20.71 13.01 4.94
N ASP A 146 20.62 11.78 5.43
CA ASP A 146 19.64 10.79 5.00
C ASP A 146 18.30 11.00 5.73
N ALA A 147 17.33 11.60 5.05
CA ALA A 147 16.00 11.86 5.62
C ALA A 147 15.19 10.58 5.89
N VAL A 148 15.39 9.51 5.12
CA VAL A 148 14.65 8.27 5.32
C VAL A 148 15.12 7.61 6.63
N ALA A 149 16.43 7.51 6.82
CA ALA A 149 17.00 6.93 8.02
C ALA A 149 16.89 7.85 9.24
N GLY A 150 17.09 9.16 9.06
CA GLY A 150 17.24 10.12 10.14
C GLY A 150 15.97 10.84 10.58
N LEU A 151 14.94 10.90 9.73
CA LEU A 151 13.69 11.62 10.02
C LEU A 151 12.45 10.70 10.01
N MET A 152 12.37 9.77 9.05
CA MET A 152 11.16 8.94 8.87
C MET A 152 11.16 7.63 9.67
N LYS A 153 12.33 7.18 10.14
CA LYS A 153 12.45 5.95 10.93
C LYS A 153 12.48 6.29 12.42
N ILE A 154 11.46 5.85 13.14
CA ILE A 154 11.44 5.90 14.60
C ILE A 154 12.32 4.75 15.11
N VAL A 155 13.30 5.05 15.96
CA VAL A 155 14.15 4.08 16.68
C VAL A 155 13.61 3.91 18.09
#